data_AF-A0A948E244-F1
#
_entry.id   AF-A0A948E244-F1
#
_cell.length_a   1.000
_cell.length_b   1.000
_cell.length_c   1.000
_cell.angle_alpha   90.00
_cell.angle_beta   90.00
_cell.angle_gamma   90.00
#
_symmetry.space_group_name_H-M   'P 1'
#
loop_
_entity.id
_entity.type
_entity.pdbx_description
1 polymer ?
#
loop_
_entity_poly.entity_id
_entity_poly.type
_entity_poly.pdbx_seq_one_letter_code
_entity_poly.pdbx_strand_id
1 'polypeptide(L)'
;MKTDDSALKKNVETAESETKSKQKAEIESKLFPDLRDEAIKKASSRSFMGSARIGALIFFGAIAVWFFSGFIDLVINTTILKHHTSINETLLKYIIMPISFEFGFFVMTLLILYMMGRFTDIPLKTSVISMYIMVHVVDGIVKYILSQFTFYYASYMPWLYRLPGAVLTLVLGYYVLKIALKRERL
;
A
#
# COMPACT_ATOMS: atom_id res chain seq x y z
N MET A 1 -34.90 34.90 31.36
CA MET A 1 -34.73 33.84 30.33
C MET A 1 -35.14 34.42 28.99
N LYS A 2 -34.19 34.73 28.10
CA LYS A 2 -34.49 35.12 26.70
C LYS A 2 -34.23 33.87 25.84
N THR A 3 -35.27 33.34 25.23
CA THR A 3 -35.19 32.14 24.37
C THR A 3 -34.63 32.48 23.00
N ASP A 4 -33.95 31.49 22.45
CA ASP A 4 -32.97 31.54 21.38
C ASP A 4 -33.64 31.36 19.99
N ASP A 5 -34.39 32.37 19.54
CA ASP A 5 -35.19 32.33 18.30
C ASP A 5 -34.34 32.26 17.01
N SER A 6 -33.03 32.50 17.09
CA SER A 6 -32.14 32.52 15.93
C SER A 6 -31.74 31.11 15.45
N ALA A 7 -31.58 30.17 16.38
CA ALA A 7 -31.20 28.80 16.09
C ALA A 7 -32.35 28.01 15.45
N LEU A 8 -33.59 28.29 15.88
CA LEU A 8 -34.80 27.68 15.33
C LEU A 8 -35.04 28.05 13.86
N LYS A 9 -34.86 29.32 13.48
CA LYS A 9 -35.03 29.75 12.08
C LYS A 9 -34.01 29.12 11.13
N LYS A 10 -32.75 29.03 11.54
CA LYS A 10 -31.68 28.43 10.72
C LYS A 10 -31.90 26.93 10.47
N ASN A 11 -32.40 26.21 11.46
CA ASN A 11 -32.70 24.78 11.33
C ASN A 11 -33.89 24.52 10.39
N VAL A 12 -34.90 25.41 10.39
CA VAL A 12 -36.06 25.31 9.48
C VAL A 12 -35.66 25.61 8.03
N GLU A 13 -34.85 26.64 7.77
CA GLU A 13 -34.35 26.94 6.42
C GLU A 13 -33.47 25.81 5.85
N THR A 14 -32.67 25.15 6.71
CA THR A 14 -31.83 24.02 6.29
C THR A 14 -32.68 22.80 5.96
N ALA A 15 -33.72 22.52 6.76
CA ALA A 15 -34.64 21.41 6.50
C ALA A 15 -35.47 21.63 5.22
N GLU A 16 -35.94 22.84 4.95
CA GLU A 16 -36.67 23.15 3.71
C GLU A 16 -35.80 23.06 2.46
N SER A 17 -34.53 23.47 2.55
CA SER A 17 -33.53 23.33 1.50
C SER A 17 -33.25 21.85 1.16
N GLU A 18 -33.06 21.02 2.17
CA GLU A 18 -32.84 19.58 1.99
C GLU A 18 -34.07 18.87 1.41
N THR A 19 -35.26 19.30 1.80
CA THR A 19 -36.53 18.71 1.32
C THR A 19 -36.78 19.06 -0.15
N LYS A 20 -36.52 20.31 -0.56
CA LYS A 20 -36.59 20.73 -1.97
C LYS A 20 -35.53 20.06 -2.85
N SER A 21 -34.33 19.87 -2.32
CA SER A 21 -33.24 19.11 -2.98
C SER A 21 -33.64 17.66 -3.25
N LYS A 22 -34.21 16.98 -2.24
CA LYS A 22 -34.68 15.59 -2.37
C LYS A 22 -35.83 15.45 -3.36
N GLN A 23 -36.81 16.36 -3.33
CA GLN A 23 -37.93 16.34 -4.29
C GLN A 23 -37.47 16.59 -5.72
N LYS A 24 -36.53 17.53 -5.94
CA LYS A 24 -35.97 17.79 -7.27
C LYS A 24 -35.20 16.59 -7.81
N ALA A 25 -34.39 15.94 -6.97
CA ALA A 25 -33.66 14.72 -7.36
C ALA A 25 -34.61 13.55 -7.67
N GLU A 26 -35.74 13.44 -6.95
CA GLU A 26 -36.75 12.42 -7.21
C GLU A 26 -37.48 12.65 -8.54
N ILE A 27 -37.81 13.92 -8.86
CA ILE A 27 -38.44 14.31 -10.14
C ILE A 27 -37.48 14.08 -11.32
N GLU A 28 -36.23 14.49 -11.19
CA GLU A 28 -35.20 14.25 -12.23
C GLU A 28 -34.94 12.75 -12.44
N SER A 29 -35.01 11.93 -11.37
CA SER A 29 -34.85 10.47 -11.47
C SER A 29 -36.00 9.76 -12.20
N LYS A 30 -37.22 10.34 -12.19
CA LYS A 30 -38.40 9.80 -12.88
C LYS A 30 -38.51 10.27 -14.33
N LEU A 31 -38.01 11.47 -14.64
CA LEU A 31 -38.09 12.05 -16.00
C LEU A 31 -37.02 11.52 -16.96
N PHE A 32 -35.84 11.13 -16.47
CA PHE A 32 -34.71 10.72 -17.32
C PHE A 32 -33.98 9.47 -16.80
N PRO A 33 -34.63 8.29 -16.85
CA PRO A 33 -34.01 7.04 -16.41
C PRO A 33 -32.73 6.70 -17.20
N ASP A 34 -32.69 6.98 -18.50
CA ASP A 34 -31.54 6.68 -19.37
C ASP A 34 -30.29 7.52 -19.02
N LEU A 35 -30.48 8.79 -18.63
CA LEU A 35 -29.38 9.66 -18.18
C LEU A 35 -28.85 9.25 -16.80
N ARG A 36 -29.71 8.70 -15.95
CA ARG A 36 -29.32 8.13 -14.65
C ARG A 36 -28.47 6.88 -14.86
N ASP A 37 -28.87 5.98 -15.74
CA ASP A 37 -28.12 4.76 -16.01
C ASP A 37 -26.79 5.05 -16.72
N GLU A 38 -26.74 6.03 -17.64
CA GLU A 38 -25.47 6.52 -18.18
C GLU A 38 -24.59 7.17 -17.11
N ALA A 39 -25.15 7.99 -16.20
CA ALA A 39 -24.40 8.61 -15.12
C ALA A 39 -23.87 7.57 -14.12
N ILE A 40 -24.66 6.56 -13.77
CA ILE A 40 -24.26 5.44 -12.90
C ILE A 40 -23.19 4.60 -13.59
N LYS A 41 -23.36 4.28 -14.88
CA LYS A 41 -22.38 3.50 -15.65
C LYS A 41 -21.06 4.27 -15.80
N LYS A 42 -21.13 5.58 -16.04
CA LYS A 42 -19.95 6.49 -16.14
C LYS A 42 -19.29 6.75 -14.79
N ALA A 43 -20.05 6.78 -13.69
CA ALA A 43 -19.51 6.85 -12.34
C ALA A 43 -18.85 5.52 -11.93
N SER A 44 -19.47 4.38 -12.27
CA SER A 44 -18.92 3.05 -12.02
C SER A 44 -17.63 2.79 -12.81
N SER A 45 -17.56 3.23 -14.07
CA SER A 45 -16.36 3.07 -14.90
C SER A 45 -15.23 4.00 -14.48
N ARG A 46 -15.54 5.22 -14.02
CA ARG A 46 -14.55 6.12 -13.39
C ARG A 46 -14.04 5.57 -12.06
N SER A 47 -14.93 5.02 -11.24
CA SER A 47 -14.58 4.35 -9.97
C SER A 47 -13.68 3.13 -10.20
N PHE A 48 -14.03 2.29 -11.17
CA PHE A 48 -13.25 1.10 -11.56
C PHE A 48 -11.91 1.46 -12.20
N MET A 49 -11.85 2.47 -13.09
CA MET A 49 -10.59 2.95 -13.64
C MET A 49 -9.69 3.55 -12.56
N GLY A 50 -10.25 4.23 -11.55
CA GLY A 50 -9.51 4.73 -10.40
C GLY A 50 -8.90 3.59 -9.57
N SER A 51 -9.71 2.58 -9.23
CA SER A 51 -9.25 1.43 -8.44
C SER A 51 -8.27 0.53 -9.20
N ALA A 52 -8.47 0.32 -10.50
CA ALA A 52 -7.56 -0.45 -11.36
C ALA A 52 -6.20 0.25 -11.52
N ARG A 53 -6.17 1.59 -11.63
CA ARG A 53 -4.91 2.35 -11.68
C ARG A 53 -4.14 2.26 -10.37
N ILE A 54 -4.83 2.35 -9.23
CA ILE A 54 -4.21 2.16 -7.91
C ILE A 54 -3.66 0.74 -7.81
N GLY A 55 -4.44 -0.28 -8.18
CA GLY A 55 -4.00 -1.67 -8.17
C GLY A 55 -2.78 -1.91 -9.06
N ALA A 56 -2.76 -1.35 -10.27
CA ALA A 56 -1.62 -1.44 -11.17
C ALA A 56 -0.38 -0.74 -10.59
N LEU A 57 -0.53 0.44 -9.98
CA LEU A 57 0.58 1.14 -9.32
C LEU A 57 1.16 0.32 -8.15
N ILE A 58 0.31 -0.31 -7.32
CA ILE A 58 0.77 -1.19 -6.25
C ILE A 58 1.50 -2.41 -6.85
N PHE A 59 0.97 -2.98 -7.93
CA PHE A 59 1.54 -4.14 -8.62
C PHE A 59 2.91 -3.87 -9.24
N PHE A 60 3.01 -2.87 -10.12
CA PHE A 60 4.30 -2.48 -10.71
C PHE A 60 5.26 -1.95 -9.65
N GLY A 61 4.72 -1.30 -8.62
CA GLY A 61 5.47 -0.89 -7.45
C GLY A 61 6.15 -2.06 -6.74
N ALA A 62 5.38 -3.10 -6.40
CA ALA A 62 5.90 -4.31 -5.78
C ALA A 62 6.96 -5.01 -6.64
N ILE A 63 6.78 -5.05 -7.97
CA ILE A 63 7.77 -5.60 -8.89
C ILE A 63 9.07 -4.77 -8.85
N ALA A 64 8.97 -3.44 -8.85
CA ALA A 64 10.13 -2.56 -8.77
C ALA A 64 10.87 -2.71 -7.43
N VAL A 65 10.14 -2.81 -6.32
CA VAL A 65 10.70 -3.12 -4.99
C VAL A 65 11.45 -4.44 -5.01
N TRP A 66 10.84 -5.48 -5.56
CA TRP A 66 11.43 -6.80 -5.64
C TRP A 66 12.73 -6.79 -6.45
N PHE A 67 12.70 -6.21 -7.66
CA PHE A 67 13.86 -6.17 -8.55
C PHE A 67 15.04 -5.42 -7.92
N PHE A 68 14.76 -4.29 -7.26
CA PHE A 68 15.81 -3.50 -6.62
C PHE A 68 16.34 -4.14 -5.34
N SER A 69 15.48 -4.78 -4.54
CA SER A 69 15.90 -5.56 -3.37
C SER A 69 16.78 -6.75 -3.77
N GLY A 70 16.39 -7.49 -4.81
CA GLY A 70 17.20 -8.56 -5.39
C GLY A 70 18.53 -8.08 -5.94
N PHE A 71 18.57 -6.89 -6.54
CA PHE A 71 19.82 -6.26 -6.98
C PHE A 71 20.75 -5.92 -5.80
N ILE A 72 20.23 -5.33 -4.72
CA ILE A 72 21.00 -5.04 -3.51
C ILE A 72 21.56 -6.33 -2.90
N ASP A 73 20.73 -7.37 -2.77
CA ASP A 73 21.15 -8.68 -2.27
C ASP A 73 22.27 -9.27 -3.15
N LEU A 74 22.12 -9.20 -4.47
CA LEU A 74 23.16 -9.65 -5.41
C LEU A 74 24.46 -8.85 -5.25
N VAL A 75 24.38 -7.52 -5.18
CA VAL A 75 25.57 -6.66 -5.03
C VAL A 75 26.28 -6.95 -3.71
N ILE A 76 25.54 -7.06 -2.61
CA ILE A 76 26.09 -7.35 -1.29
C ILE A 76 26.73 -8.73 -1.29
N ASN A 77 26.05 -9.75 -1.82
CA ASN A 77 26.60 -11.11 -1.93
C ASN A 77 27.88 -11.11 -2.76
N THR A 78 27.86 -10.50 -3.94
CA THR A 78 29.02 -10.51 -4.85
C THR A 78 30.19 -9.70 -4.27
N THR A 79 29.93 -8.61 -3.56
CA THR A 79 30.96 -7.76 -2.96
C THR A 79 31.58 -8.42 -1.72
N ILE A 80 30.74 -8.98 -0.85
CA ILE A 80 31.18 -9.66 0.38
C ILE A 80 31.93 -10.95 0.03
N LEU A 81 31.40 -11.79 -0.87
CA LEU A 81 32.08 -13.02 -1.30
C LEU A 81 33.43 -12.75 -1.97
N LYS A 82 33.58 -11.61 -2.67
CA LYS A 82 34.85 -11.24 -3.32
C LYS A 82 35.89 -10.67 -2.36
N HIS A 83 35.49 -9.94 -1.31
CA HIS A 83 36.43 -9.21 -0.45
C HIS A 83 36.63 -9.86 0.93
N HIS A 84 35.76 -10.78 1.32
CA HIS A 84 35.79 -11.42 2.63
C HIS A 84 35.59 -12.92 2.50
N THR A 85 36.64 -13.62 2.04
CA THR A 85 36.70 -15.09 1.94
C THR A 85 36.62 -15.80 3.28
N SER A 86 36.70 -15.08 4.42
CA SER A 86 36.63 -15.62 5.77
C SER A 86 35.26 -15.53 6.44
N ILE A 87 34.25 -14.95 5.79
CA ILE A 87 32.92 -14.87 6.38
C ILE A 87 32.26 -16.24 6.35
N ASN A 88 31.84 -16.69 7.54
CA ASN A 88 31.14 -17.95 7.73
C ASN A 88 29.88 -18.00 6.85
N GLU A 89 29.75 -19.04 6.02
CA GLU A 89 28.61 -19.26 5.12
C GLU A 89 27.26 -19.24 5.85
N THR A 90 27.23 -19.71 7.10
CA THR A 90 26.04 -19.70 7.96
C THR A 90 25.63 -18.26 8.29
N LEU A 91 26.59 -17.40 8.64
CA LEU A 91 26.34 -15.98 8.92
C LEU A 91 25.85 -15.25 7.66
N LEU A 92 26.48 -15.53 6.51
CA LEU A 92 26.10 -14.95 5.24
C LEU A 92 24.67 -15.35 4.83
N LYS A 93 24.36 -16.65 4.88
CA LYS A 93 23.07 -17.22 4.44
C LYS A 93 21.90 -16.85 5.33
N TYR A 94 22.08 -16.88 6.66
CA TYR A 94 20.97 -16.75 7.60
C TYR A 94 20.81 -15.35 8.20
N ILE A 95 21.84 -14.51 8.16
CA ILE A 95 21.80 -13.20 8.82
C ILE A 95 21.99 -12.08 7.78
N ILE A 96 23.11 -12.07 7.07
CA ILE A 96 23.45 -10.95 6.17
C ILE A 96 22.46 -10.87 5.00
N MET A 97 22.28 -11.96 4.24
CA MET A 97 21.37 -12.00 3.09
C MET A 97 19.92 -11.60 3.48
N PRO A 98 19.30 -12.20 4.52
CA PRO A 98 17.95 -11.79 4.92
C PRO A 98 17.85 -10.33 5.34
N ILE A 99 18.80 -9.81 6.12
CA ILE A 99 18.78 -8.40 6.55
C ILE A 99 18.91 -7.46 5.36
N SER A 100 19.83 -7.73 4.44
CA SER A 100 20.03 -6.94 3.23
C SER A 100 18.78 -6.91 2.35
N PHE A 101 18.14 -8.07 2.18
CA PHE A 101 16.88 -8.18 1.45
C PHE A 101 15.74 -7.39 2.11
N GLU A 102 15.56 -7.52 3.43
CA GLU A 102 14.54 -6.77 4.18
C GLU A 102 14.81 -5.26 4.15
N PHE A 103 16.07 -4.84 4.20
CA PHE A 103 16.44 -3.43 4.11
C PHE A 103 16.15 -2.84 2.73
N GLY A 104 16.56 -3.52 1.65
CA GLY A 104 16.25 -3.11 0.28
C GLY A 104 14.74 -3.03 0.06
N PHE A 105 14.01 -4.02 0.57
CA PHE A 105 12.55 -4.06 0.56
C PHE A 105 11.93 -2.88 1.33
N PHE A 106 12.43 -2.58 2.54
CA PHE A 106 11.94 -1.47 3.37
C PHE A 106 12.06 -0.13 2.66
N VAL A 107 13.26 0.20 2.17
CA VAL A 107 13.53 1.48 1.51
C VAL A 107 12.66 1.67 0.27
N MET A 108 12.56 0.63 -0.56
CA MET A 108 11.79 0.72 -1.80
C MET A 108 10.28 0.75 -1.56
N THR A 109 9.80 0.00 -0.57
CA THR A 109 8.38 0.05 -0.15
C THR A 109 8.02 1.45 0.34
N LEU A 110 8.86 2.06 1.17
CA LEU A 110 8.67 3.43 1.62
C LEU A 110 8.63 4.41 0.46
N LEU A 111 9.59 4.33 -0.48
CA LEU A 111 9.66 5.23 -1.62
C LEU A 111 8.39 5.15 -2.49
N ILE A 112 7.94 3.94 -2.81
CA ILE A 112 6.79 3.73 -3.69
C ILE A 112 5.49 4.12 -2.99
N LEU A 113 5.28 3.69 -1.74
CA LEU A 113 4.09 4.09 -0.99
C LEU A 113 4.05 5.59 -0.71
N TYR A 114 5.20 6.24 -0.54
CA TYR A 114 5.27 7.70 -0.46
C TYR A 114 4.85 8.34 -1.78
N MET A 115 5.44 7.91 -2.90
CA MET A 115 5.11 8.46 -4.22
C MET A 115 3.62 8.27 -4.54
N MET A 116 3.07 7.09 -4.28
CA MET A 116 1.64 6.80 -4.47
C MET A 116 0.76 7.56 -3.48
N GLY A 117 1.16 7.62 -2.21
CA GLY A 117 0.43 8.29 -1.13
C GLY A 117 0.35 9.81 -1.30
N ARG A 118 1.20 10.42 -2.14
CA ARG A 118 1.09 11.82 -2.55
C ARG A 118 -0.05 12.08 -3.54
N PHE A 119 -0.41 11.09 -4.36
CA PHE A 119 -1.43 11.26 -5.40
C PHE A 119 -2.76 10.59 -5.07
N THR A 120 -2.80 9.75 -4.04
CA THR A 120 -3.99 8.96 -3.68
C THR A 120 -4.14 8.80 -2.17
N ASP A 121 -5.38 8.85 -1.69
CA ASP A 121 -5.74 8.57 -0.30
C ASP A 121 -5.80 7.06 -0.03
N ILE A 122 -4.61 6.45 0.06
CA ILE A 122 -4.48 5.01 0.30
C ILE A 122 -4.46 4.75 1.82
N PRO A 123 -5.24 3.80 2.35
CA PRO A 123 -5.15 3.45 3.77
C PRO A 123 -3.76 2.88 4.10
N LEU A 124 -2.95 3.65 4.84
CA LEU A 124 -1.52 3.37 5.03
C LEU A 124 -1.26 2.00 5.64
N LYS A 125 -2.01 1.61 6.67
CA LYS A 125 -1.86 0.30 7.34
C LYS A 125 -2.04 -0.85 6.34
N THR A 126 -3.16 -0.84 5.62
CA THR A 126 -3.49 -1.88 4.64
C THR A 126 -2.52 -1.88 3.48
N SER A 127 -2.05 -0.71 3.05
CA SER A 127 -1.09 -0.58 1.94
C SER A 127 0.28 -1.14 2.29
N VAL A 128 0.82 -0.80 3.47
CA VAL A 128 2.12 -1.31 3.94
C VAL A 128 2.06 -2.83 4.10
N ILE A 129 1.01 -3.36 4.72
CA ILE A 129 0.82 -4.82 4.89
C ILE A 129 0.68 -5.52 3.53
N SER A 130 -0.14 -4.97 2.63
CA SER A 130 -0.41 -5.58 1.33
C SER A 130 0.84 -5.55 0.44
N MET A 131 1.60 -4.47 0.44
CA MET A 131 2.88 -4.36 -0.27
C MET A 131 3.90 -5.36 0.28
N TYR A 132 3.98 -5.50 1.61
CA TYR A 132 4.84 -6.49 2.27
C TYR A 132 4.53 -7.92 1.83
N ILE A 133 3.27 -8.31 1.94
CA ILE A 133 2.82 -9.65 1.54
C ILE A 133 3.06 -9.87 0.05
N MET A 134 2.68 -8.92 -0.79
CA MET A 134 2.75 -9.10 -2.24
C MET A 134 4.19 -9.26 -2.73
N VAL A 135 5.15 -8.48 -2.21
CA VAL A 135 6.55 -8.64 -2.59
C VAL A 135 7.12 -9.98 -2.13
N HIS A 136 6.77 -10.45 -0.94
CA HIS A 136 7.21 -11.75 -0.46
C HIS A 136 6.60 -12.91 -1.24
N VAL A 137 5.34 -12.78 -1.67
CA VAL A 137 4.69 -13.74 -2.56
C VAL A 137 5.39 -13.76 -3.91
N VAL A 138 5.67 -12.59 -4.51
CA VAL A 138 6.41 -12.49 -5.77
C VAL A 138 7.80 -13.10 -5.64
N ASP A 139 8.53 -12.80 -4.56
CA ASP A 139 9.85 -13.40 -4.31
C ASP A 139 9.78 -14.91 -4.15
N GLY A 140 8.79 -15.42 -3.41
CA GLY A 140 8.54 -16.85 -3.27
C GLY A 140 8.26 -17.52 -4.61
N ILE A 141 7.41 -16.93 -5.45
CA ILE A 141 7.09 -17.44 -6.79
C ILE A 141 8.34 -17.45 -7.66
N VAL A 142 9.13 -16.37 -7.68
CA VAL A 142 10.35 -16.31 -8.50
C VAL A 142 11.36 -17.36 -8.03
N LYS A 143 11.61 -17.48 -6.72
CA LYS A 143 12.51 -18.52 -6.21
C LYS A 143 11.99 -19.93 -6.48
N TYR A 144 10.68 -20.13 -6.52
CA TYR A 144 10.07 -21.39 -6.95
C TYR A 144 10.35 -21.69 -8.42
N ILE A 145 10.13 -20.73 -9.31
CA ILE A 145 10.42 -20.85 -10.75
C ILE A 145 11.90 -21.13 -10.99
N LEU A 146 12.80 -20.48 -10.23
CA LEU A 146 14.24 -20.67 -10.32
C LEU A 146 14.74 -21.96 -9.65
N SER A 147 13.86 -22.81 -9.10
CA SER A 147 14.23 -24.00 -8.31
C SER A 147 15.12 -23.70 -7.10
N GLN A 148 15.09 -22.46 -6.61
CA GLN A 148 15.85 -21.97 -5.47
C GLN A 148 15.01 -21.91 -4.18
N PHE A 149 13.70 -22.17 -4.28
CA PHE A 149 12.78 -22.09 -3.15
C PHE A 149 13.20 -22.98 -1.98
N THR A 150 13.64 -24.20 -2.25
CA THR A 150 14.11 -25.10 -1.19
C THR A 150 15.35 -24.56 -0.47
N PHE A 151 16.25 -23.90 -1.20
CA PHE A 151 17.48 -23.37 -0.62
C PHE A 151 17.24 -22.17 0.31
N TYR A 152 16.28 -21.30 -0.02
CA TYR A 152 16.01 -20.05 0.69
C TYR A 152 14.78 -20.10 1.61
N TYR A 153 13.82 -21.00 1.37
CA TYR A 153 12.50 -20.98 2.01
C TYR A 153 12.04 -22.34 2.58
N ALA A 154 12.72 -23.47 2.32
CA ALA A 154 12.30 -24.75 2.92
C ALA A 154 12.63 -24.87 4.41
N SER A 155 13.53 -24.03 4.94
CA SER A 155 13.79 -23.94 6.37
C SER A 155 13.00 -22.79 6.98
N TYR A 156 12.52 -22.98 8.21
CA TYR A 156 11.87 -21.92 8.99
C TYR A 156 12.88 -20.86 9.48
N MET A 157 14.18 -21.18 9.50
CA MET A 157 15.23 -20.29 10.02
C MET A 157 15.32 -18.96 9.27
N PRO A 158 15.43 -18.92 7.92
CA PRO A 158 15.38 -17.67 7.16
C PRO A 158 14.16 -16.80 7.48
N TRP A 159 12.98 -17.40 7.68
CA TRP A 159 11.77 -16.65 8.07
C TRP A 159 11.88 -16.05 9.47
N LEU A 160 12.44 -16.80 10.41
CA LEU A 160 12.67 -16.33 11.78
C LEU A 160 13.60 -15.11 11.80
N TYR A 161 14.68 -15.14 11.02
CA TYR A 161 15.64 -14.03 10.92
C TYR A 161 15.09 -12.80 10.18
N ARG A 162 14.02 -12.98 9.40
CA ARG A 162 13.32 -11.87 8.72
C ARG A 162 12.28 -11.19 9.58
N LEU A 163 11.73 -11.87 10.60
CA LEU A 163 10.71 -11.29 11.48
C LEU A 163 11.08 -9.91 12.04
N PRO A 164 12.32 -9.66 12.52
CA PRO A 164 12.71 -8.32 12.94
C PRO A 164 12.62 -7.28 11.82
N GLY A 165 13.06 -7.63 10.61
CA GLY A 165 12.95 -6.77 9.42
C GLY A 165 11.49 -6.54 9.00
N ALA A 166 10.64 -7.55 9.12
CA ALA A 166 9.21 -7.46 8.88
C ALA A 166 8.56 -6.48 9.86
N VAL A 167 8.82 -6.63 11.16
CA VAL A 167 8.27 -5.75 12.21
C VAL A 167 8.77 -4.33 12.02
N LEU A 168 10.07 -4.13 11.76
CA LEU A 168 10.64 -2.82 11.42
C LEU A 168 9.91 -2.21 10.24
N THR A 169 9.70 -2.96 9.15
CA THR A 169 9.04 -2.43 7.96
C THR A 169 7.59 -2.08 8.20
N LEU A 170 6.82 -2.94 8.86
CA LEU A 170 5.40 -2.70 9.10
C LEU A 170 5.19 -1.55 10.08
N VAL A 171 5.95 -1.50 11.17
CA VAL A 171 5.80 -0.51 12.24
C VAL A 171 6.45 0.81 11.85
N LEU A 172 7.76 0.83 11.59
CA LEU A 172 8.45 2.08 11.22
C LEU A 172 7.93 2.59 9.88
N GLY A 173 7.67 1.70 8.91
CA GLY A 173 7.17 2.11 7.61
C GLY A 173 5.84 2.86 7.73
N TYR A 174 4.93 2.37 8.57
CA TYR A 174 3.69 3.06 8.88
C TYR A 174 3.92 4.45 9.48
N TYR A 175 4.75 4.57 10.52
CA TYR A 175 4.99 5.87 11.18
C TYR A 175 5.72 6.86 10.28
N VAL A 176 6.75 6.41 9.56
CA VAL A 176 7.50 7.24 8.61
C VAL A 176 6.57 7.77 7.52
N LEU A 177 5.73 6.91 6.91
CA LEU A 177 4.77 7.34 5.90
C LEU A 177 3.70 8.27 6.47
N LYS A 178 3.21 8.00 7.69
CA LYS A 178 2.24 8.87 8.37
C LYS A 178 2.78 10.29 8.52
N ILE A 179 4.02 10.43 8.98
CA ILE A 179 4.70 11.72 9.16
C ILE A 179 5.00 12.36 7.80
N ALA A 180 5.60 11.61 6.87
CA ALA A 180 6.03 12.12 5.56
C ALA A 180 4.85 12.60 4.70
N LEU A 181 3.69 11.95 4.82
CA LEU A 181 2.46 12.33 4.10
C LEU A 181 1.58 13.29 4.92
N LYS A 182 2.04 13.77 6.09
CA LYS A 182 1.31 14.68 6.99
C LYS A 182 -0.11 14.21 7.33
N ARG A 183 -0.31 12.89 7.42
CA ARG A 183 -1.62 12.30 7.74
C ARG A 183 -1.80 12.21 9.25
N GLU A 184 -1.92 13.36 9.90
CA GLU A 184 -1.89 13.42 11.37
C GLU A 184 -3.21 13.03 12.04
N ARG A 185 -4.36 13.09 11.36
CA ARG A 185 -5.65 12.65 11.91
C ARG A 185 -6.61 12.21 10.80
N LEU A 186 -6.83 10.90 10.69
CA LEU A 186 -8.06 10.24 10.23
C LEU A 186 -8.20 8.96 11.05
#